data_AF-A0A222FCD4-F1
#
_entry.id   AF-A0A222FCD4-F1
#
_cell.length_a   1.000
_cell.length_b   1.000
_cell.length_c   1.000
_cell.angle_alpha   90.00
_cell.angle_beta   90.00
_cell.angle_gamma   90.00
#
_symmetry.space_group_name_H-M   'P 1'
#
loop_
_entity.id
_entity.type
_entity.pdbx_description
1 polymer ?
#
loop_
_entity_poly.entity_id
_entity_poly.type
_entity_poly.pdbx_seq_one_letter_code
_entity_poly.pdbx_strand_id
1 'polypeptide(L)'
;MEAASQAIPLPGTGDTSIKTVTSEFEGFLEDRKSRFLAHLVPLDLFEQRLEELRKEHRKANHVVTAHRRLLDDGRIEESGKDDGEPAGTSGMPTLRVLQGAGLINCAVLIVRYFGGTKLGGGGLARAYAGAAQDAIANAELVPFQKMLVKQVSADFAASSELERRIDGLGLTVLSRDYTEDGVTLTVEGPEEVLAAL
;
A
#
# COMPACT_ATOMS: atom_id res chain seq x y z
N MET A 1 9.53 -36.93 1.78
CA MET A 1 8.65 -36.50 2.88
C MET A 1 9.17 -35.13 3.29
N GLU A 2 8.66 -34.09 2.64
CA GLU A 2 9.14 -32.70 2.76
C GLU A 2 8.86 -32.14 4.15
N ALA A 3 9.90 -31.61 4.79
CA ALA A 3 9.78 -30.82 6.00
C ALA A 3 9.33 -29.41 5.59
N ALA A 4 8.06 -29.10 5.87
CA ALA A 4 7.54 -27.74 5.79
C ALA A 4 8.28 -26.86 6.81
N SER A 5 9.03 -25.87 6.31
CA SER A 5 9.58 -24.79 7.12
C SER A 5 8.43 -23.92 7.61
N GLN A 6 7.98 -24.16 8.84
CA GLN A 6 7.00 -23.32 9.53
C GLN A 6 7.73 -22.11 10.12
N ALA A 7 7.43 -20.92 9.59
CA ALA A 7 7.82 -19.68 10.23
C ALA A 7 7.22 -19.61 11.65
N ILE A 8 8.08 -19.34 12.64
CA ILE A 8 7.69 -19.23 14.05
C ILE A 8 6.93 -17.91 14.24
N PRO A 9 5.65 -17.90 14.68
CA PRO A 9 4.98 -16.66 15.00
C PRO A 9 5.48 -16.14 16.36
N LEU A 10 5.98 -14.90 16.38
CA LEU A 10 6.32 -14.21 17.64
C LEU A 10 5.03 -13.81 18.39
N PRO A 11 4.96 -13.99 19.73
CA PRO A 11 3.73 -13.77 20.47
C PRO A 11 3.54 -12.29 20.89
N GLY A 12 2.37 -11.75 20.57
CA GLY A 12 1.69 -10.70 21.33
C GLY A 12 2.01 -9.25 20.99
N THR A 13 1.11 -8.56 20.27
CA THR A 13 0.82 -7.13 20.43
C THR A 13 -0.44 -6.80 19.62
N GLY A 14 -1.30 -5.92 20.14
CA GLY A 14 -2.44 -5.40 19.36
C GLY A 14 -1.90 -4.86 18.03
N ASP A 15 -2.43 -5.36 16.92
CA ASP A 15 -1.79 -5.26 15.61
C ASP A 15 -1.63 -3.80 15.16
N THR A 16 -0.43 -3.26 15.45
CA THR A 16 0.01 -1.90 15.09
C THR A 16 0.89 -1.96 13.83
N SER A 17 0.87 -3.10 13.12
CA SER A 17 1.65 -3.29 11.90
C SER A 17 1.10 -2.39 10.80
N ILE A 18 2.02 -1.72 10.12
CA ILE A 18 1.69 -0.96 8.92
C ILE A 18 1.34 -1.96 7.81
N LYS A 19 0.28 -1.67 7.06
CA LYS A 19 -0.27 -2.58 6.04
C LYS A 19 -0.31 -1.92 4.67
N THR A 20 -0.49 -2.71 3.63
CA THR A 20 -0.73 -2.28 2.26
C THR A 20 -1.67 -3.25 1.54
N VAL A 21 -2.01 -2.95 0.29
CA VAL A 21 -2.68 -3.85 -0.66
C VAL A 21 -1.78 -4.09 -1.87
N THR A 22 -1.94 -5.25 -2.51
CA THR A 22 -1.19 -5.65 -3.71
C THR A 22 -2.06 -5.73 -4.97
N SER A 23 -3.37 -5.56 -4.81
CA SER A 23 -4.37 -5.52 -5.89
C SER A 23 -5.47 -4.51 -5.58
N GLU A 24 -6.29 -4.19 -6.58
CA GLU A 24 -7.47 -3.34 -6.39
C GLU A 24 -8.56 -4.06 -5.61
N PHE A 25 -9.23 -3.31 -4.72
CA PHE A 25 -10.42 -3.74 -4.00
C PHE A 25 -11.49 -2.66 -4.07
N GLU A 26 -12.74 -3.08 -4.18
CA GLU A 26 -13.87 -2.18 -4.38
C GLU A 26 -14.75 -2.10 -3.12
N GLY A 27 -15.36 -0.94 -2.93
CA GLY A 27 -16.37 -0.70 -1.91
C GLY A 27 -17.51 0.14 -2.47
N PHE A 28 -18.67 0.05 -1.82
CA PHE A 28 -19.86 0.75 -2.27
C PHE A 28 -20.66 1.32 -1.10
N LEU A 29 -21.14 2.55 -1.28
CA LEU A 29 -22.09 3.16 -0.35
C LEU A 29 -23.15 3.96 -1.09
N GLU A 30 -24.39 3.88 -0.60
CA GLU A 30 -25.49 4.73 -1.04
C GLU A 30 -26.09 5.51 0.14
N ASP A 31 -26.21 6.84 0.00
CA ASP A 31 -26.90 7.71 0.95
C ASP A 31 -27.73 8.76 0.18
N ARG A 32 -29.03 8.82 0.47
CA ARG A 32 -30.01 9.70 -0.21
C ARG A 32 -29.88 9.62 -1.73
N LYS A 33 -29.83 8.40 -2.27
CA LYS A 33 -29.65 8.07 -3.70
C LYS A 33 -28.32 8.54 -4.31
N SER A 34 -27.44 9.17 -3.54
CA SER A 34 -26.08 9.44 -3.98
C SER A 34 -25.27 8.17 -3.82
N ARG A 35 -24.51 7.80 -4.85
CA ARG A 35 -23.72 6.57 -4.89
C ARG A 35 -22.25 6.91 -4.85
N PHE A 36 -21.50 6.17 -4.06
CA PHE A 36 -20.07 6.32 -3.85
C PHE A 36 -19.42 4.97 -4.15
N LEU A 37 -18.66 4.90 -5.23
CA LEU A 37 -17.93 3.71 -5.66
C LEU A 37 -16.48 3.94 -5.29
N ALA A 38 -15.98 3.21 -4.30
CA ALA A 38 -14.62 3.34 -3.80
C ALA A 38 -13.72 2.26 -4.41
N HIS A 39 -12.52 2.68 -4.80
CA HIS A 39 -11.48 1.83 -5.37
C HIS A 39 -10.23 2.01 -4.51
N LEU A 40 -9.92 1.02 -3.69
CA LEU A 40 -8.66 0.94 -2.95
C LEU A 40 -7.62 0.25 -3.84
N VAL A 41 -6.53 0.93 -4.14
CA VAL A 41 -5.51 0.45 -5.08
C VAL A 41 -4.10 0.53 -4.50
N PRO A 42 -3.18 -0.34 -4.93
CA PRO A 42 -1.75 -0.13 -4.81
C PRO A 42 -1.34 1.23 -5.41
N LEU A 43 -0.38 1.91 -4.79
CA LEU A 43 -0.05 3.29 -5.17
C LEU A 43 0.60 3.41 -6.56
N ASP A 44 1.26 2.37 -7.04
CA ASP A 44 1.80 2.28 -8.40
C ASP A 44 0.71 2.28 -9.47
N LEU A 45 -0.50 1.81 -9.15
CA LEU A 45 -1.66 1.82 -10.04
C LEU A 45 -2.50 3.11 -9.94
N PHE A 46 -2.22 4.00 -8.98
CA PHE A 46 -3.07 5.15 -8.66
C PHE A 46 -3.35 6.07 -9.86
N GLU A 47 -2.31 6.52 -10.56
CA GLU A 47 -2.46 7.49 -11.65
C GLU A 47 -3.19 6.87 -12.86
N GLN A 48 -2.85 5.62 -13.21
CA GLN A 48 -3.52 4.87 -14.27
C GLN A 48 -5.00 4.69 -13.94
N ARG A 49 -5.32 4.20 -12.74
CA ARG A 49 -6.70 3.95 -12.34
C ARG A 49 -7.52 5.24 -12.26
N LEU A 50 -6.92 6.34 -11.81
CA LEU A 50 -7.59 7.65 -11.82
C LEU A 50 -8.01 8.07 -13.23
N GLU A 51 -7.14 7.88 -14.22
CA GLU A 51 -7.45 8.21 -15.61
C GLU A 51 -8.54 7.28 -16.19
N GLU A 52 -8.46 5.98 -15.91
CA GLU A 52 -9.47 4.99 -16.30
C GLU A 52 -10.84 5.32 -15.71
N LEU A 53 -10.93 5.55 -14.39
CA LEU A 53 -12.19 5.90 -13.73
C LEU A 53 -12.81 7.18 -14.30
N ARG A 54 -12.00 8.19 -14.61
CA ARG A 54 -12.50 9.41 -15.27
C ARG A 54 -13.03 9.14 -16.68
N LYS A 55 -12.44 8.19 -17.41
CA LYS A 55 -12.90 7.78 -18.75
C LYS A 55 -14.16 6.90 -18.70
N GLU A 56 -14.23 5.97 -17.74
CA GLU A 56 -15.35 5.06 -17.50
C GLU A 56 -16.57 5.82 -16.96
N HIS A 57 -16.35 6.74 -16.03
CA HIS A 57 -17.38 7.47 -15.30
C HIS A 57 -17.49 8.94 -15.70
N ARG A 58 -17.52 9.24 -17.00
CA ARG A 58 -17.63 10.63 -17.51
C ARG A 58 -18.83 11.43 -17.01
N LYS A 59 -19.86 10.74 -16.50
CA LYS A 59 -21.09 11.33 -15.95
C LYS A 59 -21.06 11.46 -14.42
N ALA A 60 -19.99 11.02 -13.76
CA ALA A 60 -19.82 11.21 -12.34
C ALA A 60 -19.63 12.71 -12.03
N ASN A 61 -20.02 13.09 -10.82
CA ASN A 61 -19.88 14.47 -10.37
C ASN A 61 -18.44 14.77 -9.96
N HIS A 62 -17.83 13.83 -9.24
CA HIS A 62 -16.52 13.96 -8.63
C HIS A 62 -15.83 12.61 -8.61
N VAL A 63 -14.50 12.62 -8.73
CA VAL A 63 -13.59 11.51 -8.46
C VAL A 63 -12.60 11.98 -7.39
N VAL A 64 -13.01 11.80 -6.14
CA VAL A 64 -12.25 12.20 -4.95
C VAL A 64 -11.10 11.22 -4.74
N THR A 65 -9.93 11.72 -4.36
CA THR A 65 -8.76 10.86 -4.14
C THR A 65 -8.16 11.08 -2.76
N ALA A 66 -7.61 10.01 -2.18
CA ALA A 66 -6.73 10.08 -1.03
C ALA A 66 -5.63 9.03 -1.14
N HIS A 67 -4.41 9.33 -0.70
CA HIS A 67 -3.32 8.36 -0.70
C HIS A 67 -2.33 8.61 0.43
N ARG A 68 -1.58 7.56 0.77
CA ARG A 68 -0.47 7.60 1.72
C ARG A 68 0.73 6.91 1.07
N ARG A 69 1.87 7.60 0.99
CA ARG A 69 3.12 7.10 0.39
C ARG A 69 4.22 7.12 1.42
N LEU A 70 4.92 6.00 1.60
CA LEU A 70 6.18 6.00 2.34
C LEU A 70 7.30 6.48 1.41
N LEU A 71 8.00 7.53 1.82
CA LEU A 71 9.17 8.05 1.11
C LEU A 71 10.44 7.30 1.55
N ASP A 72 11.49 7.40 0.74
CA ASP A 72 12.76 6.73 1.00
C ASP A 72 13.39 7.13 2.34
N ASP A 73 13.19 8.40 2.73
CA ASP A 73 13.64 8.97 4.01
C ASP A 73 12.77 8.60 5.22
N GLY A 74 11.78 7.73 5.03
CA GLY A 74 10.90 7.21 6.08
C GLY A 74 9.71 8.10 6.43
N ARG A 75 9.57 9.29 5.83
CA ARG A 75 8.38 10.13 6.01
C ARG A 75 7.19 9.55 5.25
N ILE A 76 5.99 9.77 5.77
CA ILE A 76 4.74 9.45 5.06
C ILE A 76 4.23 10.73 4.40
N GLU A 77 4.21 10.75 3.07
CA GLU A 77 3.50 11.75 2.28
C GLU A 77 2.01 11.38 2.21
N GLU A 78 1.15 12.36 2.44
CA GLU A 78 -0.30 12.14 2.47
C GLU A 78 -1.02 13.19 1.63
N SER A 79 -2.05 12.75 0.91
CA SER A 79 -2.88 13.64 0.09
C SER A 79 -4.34 13.25 0.20
N GLY A 80 -5.23 14.24 0.22
CA GLY A 80 -6.68 14.06 0.11
C GLY A 80 -7.25 15.21 -0.70
N LYS A 81 -7.73 14.94 -1.92
CA LYS A 81 -8.24 15.94 -2.87
C LYS A 81 -9.76 15.82 -3.01
N ASP A 82 -10.45 16.94 -2.80
CA ASP A 82 -11.92 16.99 -2.81
C ASP A 82 -12.56 17.03 -4.21
N ASP A 83 -11.79 17.21 -5.29
CA ASP A 83 -12.28 17.20 -6.69
C ASP A 83 -13.56 18.02 -6.96
N GLY A 84 -13.69 19.20 -6.36
CA GLY A 84 -14.85 20.08 -6.53
C GLY A 84 -15.99 19.85 -5.53
N GLU A 85 -15.87 18.87 -4.63
CA GLU A 85 -16.68 18.82 -3.41
C GLU A 85 -16.38 20.01 -2.48
N PRO A 86 -17.28 20.34 -1.54
CA PRO A 86 -16.99 21.31 -0.50
C PRO A 86 -15.70 20.96 0.26
N ALA A 87 -14.83 21.96 0.44
CA ALA A 87 -13.50 21.76 1.01
C ALA A 87 -13.53 21.01 2.36
N GLY A 88 -12.69 19.98 2.47
CA GLY A 88 -12.53 19.16 3.67
C GLY A 88 -13.66 18.18 3.94
N THR A 89 -14.62 18.01 3.02
CA THR A 89 -15.78 17.11 3.22
C THR A 89 -15.66 15.77 2.53
N SER A 90 -14.59 15.52 1.76
CA SER A 90 -14.43 14.26 1.03
C SER A 90 -13.02 13.67 1.09
N GLY A 91 -12.02 14.31 0.49
CA GLY A 91 -10.65 13.78 0.42
C GLY A 91 -10.02 13.56 1.79
N MET A 92 -10.22 14.50 2.72
CA MET A 92 -9.68 14.39 4.07
C MET A 92 -10.38 13.34 4.95
N PRO A 93 -11.72 13.25 4.96
CA PRO A 93 -12.42 12.10 5.53
C PRO A 93 -11.92 10.75 4.99
N THR A 94 -11.71 10.61 3.68
CA THR A 94 -11.17 9.39 3.06
C THR A 94 -9.74 9.10 3.54
N LEU A 95 -8.87 10.11 3.59
CA LEU A 95 -7.50 9.94 4.08
C LEU A 95 -7.46 9.46 5.54
N ARG A 96 -8.33 10.00 6.40
CA ARG A 96 -8.41 9.58 7.81
C ARG A 96 -8.77 8.11 7.98
N VAL A 97 -9.54 7.55 7.04
CA VAL A 97 -9.84 6.12 7.03
C VAL A 97 -8.57 5.31 6.72
N LEU A 98 -7.78 5.69 5.73
CA LEU A 98 -6.48 5.06 5.46
C LEU A 98 -5.52 5.14 6.66
N GLN A 99 -5.48 6.30 7.33
CA GLN A 99 -4.70 6.50 8.55
C GLN A 99 -5.14 5.57 9.68
N GLY A 100 -6.45 5.53 9.96
CA GLY A 100 -7.02 4.68 11.01
C GLY A 100 -6.83 3.19 10.74
N ALA A 101 -6.76 2.79 9.47
CA ALA A 101 -6.48 1.42 9.06
C ALA A 101 -4.98 1.08 9.02
N GLY A 102 -4.08 2.04 9.29
CA GLY A 102 -2.64 1.81 9.23
C GLY A 102 -2.10 1.53 7.83
N LEU A 103 -2.78 1.97 6.78
CA LEU A 103 -2.44 1.65 5.39
C LEU A 103 -1.49 2.66 4.76
N ILE A 104 -0.42 2.19 4.12
CA ILE A 104 0.52 3.01 3.33
C ILE A 104 0.71 2.41 1.94
N ASN A 105 1.39 3.15 1.05
CA ASN A 105 1.69 2.75 -0.33
C ASN A 105 0.44 2.27 -1.09
N CYS A 106 -0.68 2.93 -0.81
CA CYS A 106 -1.95 2.71 -1.45
C CYS A 106 -2.74 4.02 -1.56
N ALA A 107 -3.79 3.98 -2.36
CA ALA A 107 -4.69 5.09 -2.60
C ALA A 107 -6.15 4.62 -2.61
N VAL A 108 -7.07 5.52 -2.29
CA VAL A 108 -8.50 5.34 -2.48
C VAL A 108 -9.00 6.40 -3.46
N LEU A 109 -9.71 5.94 -4.49
CA LEU A 109 -10.41 6.79 -5.45
C LEU A 109 -11.91 6.55 -5.28
N ILE A 110 -12.69 7.62 -5.13
CA ILE A 110 -14.14 7.50 -4.90
C ILE A 110 -14.87 8.26 -6.00
N VAL A 111 -15.53 7.50 -6.87
CA VAL A 111 -16.43 8.02 -7.89
C VAL A 111 -17.77 8.29 -7.25
N ARG A 112 -18.23 9.54 -7.35
CA ARG A 112 -19.54 9.94 -6.81
C ARG A 112 -20.55 10.26 -7.91
N TYR A 113 -21.74 9.70 -7.77
CA TYR A 113 -22.94 10.13 -8.47
C TYR A 113 -23.92 10.82 -7.51
N PHE A 114 -24.34 12.04 -7.83
CA PHE A 114 -25.29 12.81 -7.02
C PHE A 114 -26.72 12.27 -7.16
N GLY A 115 -27.36 12.03 -6.03
CA GLY A 115 -28.72 11.45 -5.95
C GLY A 115 -29.88 12.45 -6.01
N GLY A 116 -29.62 13.72 -6.31
CA GLY A 116 -30.64 14.77 -6.34
C GLY A 116 -30.95 15.43 -4.99
N THR A 117 -30.47 14.87 -3.87
CA THR A 117 -30.65 15.43 -2.52
C THR A 117 -29.31 15.75 -1.88
N LYS A 118 -29.13 16.97 -1.37
CA LYS A 118 -27.89 17.38 -0.70
C LYS A 118 -27.70 16.62 0.63
N LEU A 119 -26.48 16.15 0.88
CA LEU A 119 -26.12 15.48 2.13
C LEU A 119 -25.73 16.47 3.24
N GLY A 120 -25.27 17.68 2.87
CA GLY A 120 -24.59 18.60 3.79
C GLY A 120 -23.16 18.15 4.08
N GLY A 121 -22.31 19.03 4.62
CA GLY A 121 -20.87 18.75 4.80
C GLY A 121 -20.58 17.53 5.68
N GLY A 122 -21.27 17.41 6.83
CA GLY A 122 -21.12 16.25 7.71
C GLY A 122 -21.73 14.96 7.15
N GLY A 123 -22.69 15.06 6.23
CA GLY A 123 -23.22 13.90 5.50
C GLY A 123 -22.23 13.39 4.46
N LEU A 124 -21.64 14.30 3.67
CA LEU A 124 -20.59 13.97 2.69
C LEU A 124 -19.39 13.31 3.37
N ALA A 125 -18.90 13.92 4.45
CA ALA A 125 -17.74 13.39 5.17
C ALA A 125 -17.96 11.94 5.65
N ARG A 126 -19.15 11.63 6.18
CA ARG A 126 -19.49 10.27 6.60
C ARG A 126 -19.68 9.32 5.42
N ALA A 127 -20.26 9.77 4.31
CA ALA A 127 -20.47 8.93 3.14
C ALA A 127 -19.13 8.55 2.46
N TYR A 128 -18.22 9.51 2.27
CA TYR A 128 -16.89 9.24 1.73
C TYR A 128 -16.05 8.35 2.64
N ALA A 129 -16.05 8.61 3.95
CA ALA A 129 -15.38 7.75 4.91
C ALA A 129 -15.97 6.33 4.91
N GLY A 130 -17.31 6.20 4.89
CA GLY A 130 -17.98 4.90 4.87
C GLY A 130 -17.67 4.09 3.61
N ALA A 131 -17.66 4.72 2.43
CA ALA A 131 -17.30 4.03 1.18
C ALA A 131 -15.84 3.53 1.20
N ALA A 132 -14.91 4.33 1.74
CA ALA A 132 -13.52 3.92 1.91
C ALA A 132 -13.38 2.77 2.92
N GLN A 133 -14.13 2.81 4.02
CA GLN A 133 -14.16 1.74 5.02
C GLN A 133 -14.68 0.44 4.43
N ASP A 134 -15.70 0.50 3.58
CA ASP A 134 -16.26 -0.66 2.90
C ASP A 134 -15.22 -1.30 1.96
N ALA A 135 -14.51 -0.50 1.15
CA ALA A 135 -13.43 -1.00 0.28
C ALA A 135 -12.30 -1.68 1.09
N ILE A 136 -11.92 -1.10 2.23
CA ILE A 136 -10.90 -1.69 3.11
C ILE A 136 -11.41 -2.97 3.78
N ALA A 137 -12.68 -3.04 4.17
CA ALA A 137 -13.28 -4.23 4.77
C ALA A 137 -13.32 -5.41 3.79
N ASN A 138 -13.43 -5.12 2.48
CA ASN A 138 -13.38 -6.11 1.40
C ASN A 138 -11.95 -6.49 0.98
N ALA A 139 -10.93 -5.80 1.49
CA ALA A 139 -9.56 -5.94 1.02
C ALA A 139 -8.79 -7.06 1.72
N GLU A 140 -7.95 -7.76 0.95
CA GLU A 140 -6.88 -8.58 1.49
C GLU A 140 -5.71 -7.67 1.86
N LEU A 141 -5.62 -7.32 3.15
CA LEU A 141 -4.54 -6.47 3.67
C LEU A 141 -3.32 -7.32 3.99
N VAL A 142 -2.16 -6.91 3.49
CA VAL A 142 -0.88 -7.57 3.77
C VAL A 142 0.01 -6.66 4.63
N PRO A 143 0.86 -7.22 5.50
CA PRO A 143 1.87 -6.45 6.20
C PRO A 143 2.80 -5.73 5.21
N PHE A 144 3.08 -4.47 5.46
CA PHE A 144 4.09 -3.75 4.69
C PHE A 144 5.49 -4.10 5.20
N GLN A 145 6.39 -4.46 4.29
CA GLN A 145 7.81 -4.63 4.57
C GLN A 145 8.61 -3.76 3.61
N LYS A 146 9.53 -2.95 4.15
CA LYS A 146 10.43 -2.14 3.32
C LYS A 146 11.47 -3.06 2.69
N MET A 147 11.42 -3.21 1.39
CA MET A 147 12.42 -3.95 0.62
C MET A 147 13.58 -3.02 0.30
N LEU A 148 14.82 -3.49 0.51
CA LEU A 148 16.03 -2.76 0.18
C LEU A 148 16.93 -3.62 -0.71
N VAL A 149 17.87 -2.96 -1.38
CA VAL A 149 18.97 -3.60 -2.09
C VAL A 149 20.28 -3.24 -1.37
N LYS A 150 21.10 -4.25 -1.06
CA LYS A 150 22.40 -4.11 -0.39
C LYS A 150 23.46 -4.84 -1.22
N GLN A 151 24.66 -4.26 -1.29
CA GLN A 151 25.83 -4.98 -1.80
C GLN A 151 26.62 -5.56 -0.64
N VAL A 152 27.01 -6.82 -0.79
CA VAL A 152 27.85 -7.55 0.16
C VAL A 152 28.98 -8.24 -0.59
N SER A 153 30.17 -8.25 -0.02
CA SER A 153 31.34 -8.82 -0.66
C SER A 153 32.04 -9.81 0.28
N ALA A 154 32.60 -10.86 -0.30
CA ALA A 154 33.43 -11.83 0.39
C ALA A 154 34.62 -12.21 -0.48
N ASP A 155 35.74 -12.58 0.14
CA ASP A 155 36.82 -13.25 -0.57
C ASP A 155 36.36 -14.64 -1.06
N PHE A 156 37.16 -15.29 -1.91
CA PHE A 156 36.81 -16.62 -2.41
C PHE A 156 36.67 -17.67 -1.31
N ALA A 157 37.39 -17.54 -0.19
CA ALA A 157 37.33 -18.49 0.91
C ALA A 157 35.99 -18.41 1.67
N ALA A 158 35.44 -17.21 1.83
CA ALA A 158 34.18 -16.94 2.52
C ALA A 158 32.96 -16.90 1.59
N SER A 159 33.15 -16.87 0.26
CA SER A 159 32.07 -16.77 -0.74
C SER A 159 30.94 -17.77 -0.53
N SER A 160 31.28 -19.05 -0.30
CA SER A 160 30.30 -20.12 -0.10
C SER A 160 29.52 -19.98 1.22
N GLU A 161 30.14 -19.41 2.26
CA GLU A 161 29.45 -19.14 3.52
C GLU A 161 28.49 -17.97 3.39
N LEU A 162 28.91 -16.91 2.70
CA LEU A 162 28.06 -15.75 2.40
C LEU A 162 26.81 -16.18 1.63
N GLU A 163 26.95 -16.97 0.56
CA GLU A 163 25.79 -17.43 -0.22
C GLU A 163 24.84 -18.32 0.59
N ARG A 164 25.37 -19.22 1.44
CA ARG A 164 24.53 -20.02 2.35
C ARG A 164 23.76 -19.15 3.35
N ARG A 165 24.38 -18.08 3.85
CA ARG A 165 23.73 -17.17 4.80
C ARG A 165 22.63 -16.35 4.14
N ILE A 166 22.87 -15.87 2.91
CA ILE A 166 21.87 -15.16 2.10
C ILE A 166 20.65 -16.07 1.85
N ASP A 167 20.87 -17.30 1.40
CA ASP A 167 19.81 -18.29 1.16
C ASP A 167 19.06 -18.65 2.45
N GLY A 168 19.79 -18.89 3.54
CA GLY A 168 19.20 -19.18 4.85
C GLY A 168 18.36 -18.04 5.45
N LEU A 169 18.60 -16.80 5.01
CA LEU A 169 17.80 -15.63 5.37
C LEU A 169 16.65 -15.36 4.38
N GLY A 170 16.53 -16.13 3.30
CA GLY A 170 15.51 -15.93 2.27
C GLY A 170 15.71 -14.65 1.45
N LEU A 171 16.95 -14.16 1.36
CA LEU A 171 17.31 -12.99 0.57
C LEU A 171 17.48 -13.36 -0.91
N THR A 172 17.06 -12.47 -1.80
CA THR A 172 17.15 -12.67 -3.26
C THR A 172 18.47 -12.12 -3.77
N VAL A 173 19.26 -12.93 -4.50
CA VAL A 173 20.46 -12.42 -5.19
C VAL A 173 20.06 -11.86 -6.55
N LEU A 174 20.25 -10.56 -6.75
CA LEU A 174 19.98 -9.85 -8.00
C LEU A 174 21.15 -9.93 -8.99
N SER A 175 22.39 -9.79 -8.51
CA SER A 175 23.60 -9.90 -9.34
C SER A 175 24.78 -10.54 -8.60
N ARG A 176 25.71 -11.08 -9.38
CA ARG A 176 26.97 -11.63 -8.90
C ARG A 176 28.12 -11.11 -9.76
N ASP A 177 29.05 -10.42 -9.13
CA ASP A 177 30.18 -9.78 -9.77
C ASP A 177 31.47 -10.34 -9.17
N TYR A 178 32.24 -11.06 -9.98
CA TYR A 178 33.52 -11.63 -9.56
C TYR A 178 34.65 -10.62 -9.76
N THR A 179 35.47 -10.45 -8.73
CA THR A 179 36.66 -9.60 -8.75
C THR A 179 37.92 -10.46 -8.65
N GLU A 180 39.09 -9.83 -8.69
CA GLU A 180 40.37 -10.55 -8.54
C GLU A 180 40.51 -11.19 -7.15
N ASP A 181 39.86 -10.63 -6.14
CA ASP A 181 40.00 -11.04 -4.74
C ASP A 181 38.76 -11.76 -4.18
N GLY A 182 37.66 -11.86 -4.94
CA GLY A 182 36.45 -12.51 -4.43
C GLY A 182 35.19 -12.26 -5.26
N VAL A 183 34.06 -12.13 -4.55
CA VAL A 183 32.73 -11.93 -5.14
C VAL A 183 32.01 -10.78 -4.44
N THR A 184 31.33 -9.96 -5.23
CA THR A 184 30.33 -8.99 -4.77
C THR A 184 28.95 -9.47 -5.21
N LEU A 185 28.03 -9.56 -4.25
CA LEU A 185 26.65 -9.97 -4.48
C LEU A 185 25.76 -8.76 -4.23
N THR A 186 24.87 -8.46 -5.17
CA THR A 186 23.77 -7.52 -4.97
C THR A 186 22.57 -8.31 -4.49
N VAL A 187 22.10 -8.05 -3.27
CA VAL A 187 21.01 -8.78 -2.62
C VAL A 187 19.83 -7.87 -2.31
N GLU A 188 18.63 -8.41 -2.45
CA GLU A 188 17.36 -7.76 -2.13
C GLU A 188 16.64 -8.53 -1.02
N GLY A 189 15.97 -7.80 -0.13
CA GLY A 189 15.10 -8.38 0.87
C GLY A 189 14.53 -7.34 1.83
N PRO A 190 13.78 -7.79 2.86
CA PRO A 190 13.29 -6.90 3.89
C PRO A 190 14.44 -6.21 4.64
N GLU A 191 14.30 -4.92 4.93
CA GLU A 191 15.30 -4.09 5.60
C GLU A 191 15.85 -4.75 6.88
N GLU A 192 14.96 -5.30 7.72
CA GLU A 192 15.34 -5.96 8.97
C GLU A 192 16.19 -7.22 8.74
N VAL A 193 15.91 -7.97 7.66
CA VAL A 193 16.65 -9.19 7.31
C VAL A 193 18.01 -8.82 6.71
N LEU A 194 18.08 -7.77 5.88
CA LEU A 194 19.33 -7.25 5.33
C LEU A 194 20.24 -6.61 6.38
N ALA A 195 19.68 -6.08 7.46
CA ALA A 195 20.44 -5.60 8.60
C ALA A 195 21.11 -6.75 9.38
N ALA A 196 20.52 -7.95 9.35
CA ALA A 196 21.04 -9.15 9.98
C ALA A 196 22.07 -9.91 9.13
N LEU A 197 22.28 -9.51 7.87
CA LEU A 197 23.33 -10.02 6.97
C LEU A 197 24.66 -9.32 7.22
#